data_AF-A0A068YFI0-F1
#
_entry.id   AF-A0A068YFI0-F1
#
_cell.length_a   1.000
_cell.length_b   1.000
_cell.length_c   1.000
_cell.angle_alpha   90.00
_cell.angle_beta   90.00
_cell.angle_gamma   90.00
#
_symmetry.space_group_name_H-M   'P 1'
#
loop_
_entity.id
_entity.type
_entity.pdbx_description
1 polymer ?
#
loop_
_entity_poly.entity_id
_entity_poly.type
_entity_poly.pdbx_seq_one_letter_code
_entity_poly.pdbx_strand_id
1 'polypeptide(L)'
;MEPGITHGLLIFLFYLPLGLADNNIHTGLFWQLTDVHVDLDYEKHACQGPLGDPNCDSPLSLWLSALNATRQVLSSTPDFVVFSGDSVNHGNITEYDFERTMEAVASALKAVFPSERSKQQPRSSVPVIVTLGNHDVFPDNDMSVEMDDADRQQWCTRLGSSSMLWGDWIANAPDADVDGFNDGCFYSLRLRVGETGKALRIISLNGLFYTPRNRRSNSSIPDPLGQFQWLTKQLQSARRERQKAIIIMHFPLGAPENSPVEFRHLYEIYNQRLLQIFTEFVDVVAFGLFGHQHTDSFRFISSISGEGTKCVPLIPLFNMPSISPMNFTNLGAFNPRVRVFNYSITSTSLHLHDFYQFYTDLSSTSSDTKAPWSLEYSATKAYNIPDLSARSLESLLTRLKVNRSLWCAYWNHELGGLEHSSGPCPELHSFRHCRHLCTMRHLYYGALDACLRGCGGAPSPTSMRTSTDQVDSWNALPVVALVIVAFLAILFGVVLLANREICRRGGRRGDRRGRRWRGGGITRGSYLITYHQAALNASMSRTRRSSGTEELEEEKALNADMEDGAYGADVSANEEGEVRIMDDLTRLSASGRSGEGGGETYFSVQSSLERLCPNQHDRFDVGVEGDVPGVDIGRF
;
A
#
# COMPACT_ATOMS: atom_id res chain seq x y z
N MET A 1 -20.47 71.77 4.08
CA MET A 1 -20.32 71.43 2.65
C MET A 1 -18.93 70.83 2.50
N GLU A 2 -18.85 69.54 2.19
CA GLU A 2 -17.64 68.83 1.72
C GLU A 2 -17.17 69.39 0.35
N PRO A 3 -15.99 68.99 -0.20
CA PRO A 3 -14.80 68.38 0.43
C PRO A 3 -13.46 68.99 -0.06
N GLY A 4 -12.39 68.73 0.69
CA GLY A 4 -11.00 68.86 0.23
C GLY A 4 -10.40 67.47 -0.03
N ILE A 5 -10.02 67.19 -1.27
CA ILE A 5 -9.42 65.91 -1.68
C ILE A 5 -7.89 66.00 -1.57
N THR A 6 -7.33 65.31 -0.58
CA THR A 6 -5.90 65.00 -0.47
C THR A 6 -5.58 63.74 -1.26
N HIS A 7 -4.63 63.81 -2.20
CA HIS A 7 -4.09 62.64 -2.90
C HIS A 7 -3.08 61.92 -2.00
N GLY A 8 -3.49 60.79 -1.43
CA GLY A 8 -2.62 59.85 -0.73
C GLY A 8 -1.82 59.00 -1.72
N LEU A 9 -0.50 58.99 -1.56
CA LEU A 9 0.45 58.14 -2.26
C LEU A 9 0.33 56.70 -1.72
N LEU A 10 -0.33 55.81 -2.45
CA LEU A 10 -0.40 54.38 -2.14
C LEU A 10 0.92 53.69 -2.58
N ILE A 11 1.80 53.45 -1.61
CA ILE A 11 2.95 52.56 -1.76
C ILE A 11 2.40 51.12 -1.77
N PHE A 12 2.29 50.51 -2.95
CA PHE A 12 2.11 49.06 -3.07
C PHE A 12 3.44 48.39 -2.70
N LEU A 13 3.56 47.97 -1.44
CA LEU A 13 4.53 46.96 -1.03
C LEU A 13 4.12 45.64 -1.70
N PHE A 14 4.80 45.29 -2.79
CA PHE A 14 4.83 43.92 -3.27
C PHE A 14 5.48 43.05 -2.20
N TYR A 15 4.65 42.40 -1.37
CA TYR A 15 5.07 41.18 -0.68
C TYR A 15 5.23 40.10 -1.75
N LEU A 16 6.43 40.02 -2.33
CA LEU A 16 6.91 38.75 -2.87
C LEU A 16 6.86 37.75 -1.71
N PRO A 17 6.17 36.61 -1.83
CA PRO A 17 6.43 35.53 -0.91
C PRO A 17 7.86 35.10 -1.20
N LEU A 18 8.79 35.53 -0.35
CA LEU A 18 10.03 34.82 -0.14
C LEU A 18 9.61 33.42 0.27
N GLY A 19 9.54 32.51 -0.70
CA GLY A 19 9.49 31.10 -0.44
C GLY A 19 10.70 30.79 0.43
N LEU A 20 10.48 30.63 1.72
CA LEU A 20 11.42 29.95 2.58
C LEU A 20 11.57 28.57 1.96
N ALA A 21 12.68 28.35 1.26
CA ALA A 21 13.15 27.00 1.03
C ALA A 21 13.18 26.34 2.42
N ASP A 22 12.34 25.33 2.63
CA ASP A 22 12.37 24.52 3.85
C ASP A 22 13.72 23.79 3.80
N ASN A 23 14.79 24.43 4.28
CA ASN A 23 16.17 23.90 4.33
C ASN A 23 16.30 22.72 5.32
N ASN A 24 15.19 22.03 5.59
CA ASN A 24 15.02 21.12 6.70
C ASN A 24 14.23 19.88 6.25
N ILE A 25 14.53 19.41 5.05
CA ILE A 25 14.06 18.13 4.50
C ILE A 25 14.98 17.05 5.02
N HIS A 26 14.42 16.01 5.64
CA HIS A 26 15.14 14.77 5.91
C HIS A 26 14.77 13.75 4.84
N THR A 27 15.77 13.06 4.29
CA THR A 27 15.59 11.94 3.37
C THR A 27 16.17 10.69 4.02
N GLY A 28 15.39 9.62 4.02
CA GLY A 28 15.70 8.43 4.79
C GLY A 28 15.27 7.15 4.08
N LEU A 29 15.67 6.04 4.71
CA LEU A 29 15.29 4.69 4.29
C LEU A 29 14.62 3.97 5.46
N PHE A 30 13.61 3.16 5.18
CA PHE A 30 13.06 2.21 6.15
C PHE A 30 12.76 0.87 5.49
N TRP A 31 12.92 -0.21 6.24
CA TRP A 31 12.56 -1.56 5.79
C TRP A 31 11.11 -1.89 6.16
N GLN A 32 10.46 -2.69 5.33
CA GLN A 32 9.27 -3.46 5.70
C GLN A 32 9.56 -4.95 5.47
N LEU A 33 9.28 -5.77 6.49
CA LEU A 33 9.38 -7.22 6.52
C LEU A 33 8.02 -7.76 6.99
N THR A 34 7.58 -8.90 6.48
CA THR A 34 6.24 -9.44 6.79
C THR A 34 6.15 -10.91 6.45
N ASP A 35 5.19 -11.61 7.06
CA ASP A 35 4.72 -12.94 6.65
C ASP A 35 5.91 -13.90 6.49
N VAL A 36 6.67 -14.05 7.58
CA VAL A 36 7.84 -14.93 7.61
C VAL A 36 7.44 -16.35 7.87
N HIS A 37 6.42 -16.59 8.71
CA HIS A 37 5.91 -17.92 9.04
C HIS A 37 7.05 -18.91 9.34
N VAL A 38 7.79 -18.66 10.42
CA VAL A 38 8.90 -19.53 10.80
C VAL A 38 8.36 -20.86 11.28
N ASP A 39 8.87 -21.92 10.66
CA ASP A 39 8.71 -23.30 11.08
C ASP A 39 10.02 -23.77 11.77
N LEU A 40 9.97 -23.91 13.09
CA LEU A 40 11.10 -24.43 13.87
C LEU A 40 11.29 -25.95 13.72
N ASP A 41 10.29 -26.64 13.20
CA ASP A 41 10.27 -28.08 12.96
C ASP A 41 10.35 -28.43 11.45
N TYR A 42 10.81 -27.48 10.63
CA TYR A 42 10.94 -27.56 9.17
C TYR A 42 11.54 -28.89 8.67
N GLU A 43 12.62 -29.39 9.28
CA GLU A 43 13.24 -30.66 8.88
C GLU A 43 12.36 -31.88 9.20
N LYS A 44 11.51 -31.80 10.23
CA LYS A 44 10.58 -32.87 10.61
C LYS A 44 9.37 -32.93 9.69
N HIS A 45 9.00 -31.82 9.05
CA HIS A 45 7.93 -31.75 8.06
C HIS A 45 8.39 -32.21 6.65
N ALA A 46 9.55 -32.85 6.54
CA ALA A 46 10.13 -33.35 5.29
C ALA A 46 10.38 -32.27 4.22
N CYS A 47 10.51 -31.01 4.65
CA CYS A 47 10.81 -29.89 3.78
C CYS A 47 12.26 -29.92 3.28
N GLN A 48 12.50 -29.44 2.06
CA GLN A 48 13.79 -29.51 1.40
C GLN A 48 14.46 -28.15 1.19
N GLY A 49 15.79 -28.14 1.22
CA GLY A 49 16.57 -26.97 0.87
C GLY A 49 16.94 -26.11 2.09
N PRO A 50 18.11 -25.45 2.05
CA PRO A 50 18.66 -24.78 3.23
C PRO A 50 17.96 -23.48 3.61
N LEU A 51 17.22 -22.88 2.67
CA LEU A 51 16.59 -21.56 2.81
C LEU A 51 15.09 -21.58 2.49
N GLY A 52 14.47 -22.75 2.29
CA GLY A 52 13.03 -22.83 2.05
C GLY A 52 12.66 -23.85 0.97
N ASP A 53 11.41 -24.30 1.07
CA ASP A 53 10.74 -25.22 0.16
C ASP A 53 9.37 -24.60 -0.12
N PRO A 54 8.94 -24.42 -1.38
CA PRO A 54 7.60 -23.93 -1.69
C PRO A 54 6.47 -24.76 -1.08
N ASN A 55 6.69 -26.02 -0.73
CA ASN A 55 5.65 -26.85 -0.11
C ASN A 55 5.58 -26.68 1.42
N CYS A 56 6.40 -25.79 1.98
CA CYS A 56 6.51 -25.55 3.40
C CYS A 56 6.60 -24.05 3.70
N ASP A 57 6.52 -23.76 5.00
CA ASP A 57 6.84 -22.46 5.55
C ASP A 57 8.34 -22.24 5.72
N SER A 58 8.74 -21.10 6.30
CA SER A 58 10.15 -20.71 6.33
C SER A 58 10.95 -21.46 7.39
N PRO A 59 12.10 -22.05 7.07
CA PRO A 59 13.04 -22.43 8.11
C PRO A 59 13.60 -21.18 8.81
N LEU A 60 14.02 -21.29 10.07
CA LEU A 60 14.65 -20.18 10.80
C LEU A 60 15.88 -19.61 10.04
N SER A 61 16.59 -20.43 9.27
CA SER A 61 17.71 -20.01 8.43
C SER A 61 17.32 -18.98 7.37
N LEU A 62 16.11 -19.07 6.79
CA LEU A 62 15.60 -18.09 5.84
C LEU A 62 15.37 -16.74 6.53
N TRP A 63 14.77 -16.75 7.72
CA TRP A 63 14.56 -15.52 8.49
C TRP A 63 15.88 -14.82 8.83
N LEU A 64 16.86 -15.58 9.34
CA LEU A 64 18.19 -15.06 9.63
C LEU A 64 18.90 -14.54 8.38
N SER A 65 18.74 -15.22 7.24
CA SER A 65 19.28 -14.79 5.95
C SER A 65 18.66 -13.47 5.48
N ALA A 66 17.32 -13.33 5.55
CA ALA A 66 16.59 -12.11 5.19
C ALA A 66 17.03 -10.92 6.04
N LEU A 67 17.12 -11.10 7.36
CA LEU A 67 17.61 -10.05 8.27
C LEU A 67 19.06 -9.68 8.00
N ASN A 68 19.93 -10.64 7.73
CA ASN A 68 21.32 -10.38 7.36
C ASN A 68 21.43 -9.61 6.04
N ALA A 69 20.56 -9.89 5.06
CA ALA A 69 20.50 -9.18 3.80
C ALA A 69 20.26 -7.68 4.00
N THR A 70 19.41 -7.29 4.96
CA THR A 70 19.14 -5.88 5.25
C THR A 70 20.39 -5.06 5.59
N ARG A 71 21.40 -5.71 6.20
CA ARG A 71 22.70 -5.10 6.55
C ARG A 71 23.70 -5.10 5.40
N GLN A 72 23.60 -6.07 4.49
CA GLN A 72 24.52 -6.22 3.38
C GLN A 72 24.15 -5.34 2.19
N VAL A 73 22.84 -5.20 1.95
CA VAL A 73 22.29 -4.50 0.80
C VAL A 73 22.37 -2.98 0.96
N LEU A 74 22.12 -2.47 2.17
CA LEU A 74 22.20 -1.04 2.44
C LEU A 74 23.56 -0.66 3.02
N SER A 75 24.17 0.38 2.44
CA SER A 75 25.39 1.00 2.96
C SER A 75 25.14 1.96 4.13
N SER A 76 23.87 2.33 4.38
CA SER A 76 23.45 3.26 5.43
C SER A 76 22.46 2.62 6.38
N THR A 77 22.54 2.99 7.66
CA THR A 77 21.56 2.59 8.67
C THR A 77 20.17 3.13 8.29
N PRO A 78 19.11 2.30 8.29
CA PRO A 78 17.74 2.77 8.10
C PRO A 78 17.27 3.59 9.31
N ASP A 79 16.30 4.47 9.11
CA ASP A 79 15.70 5.25 10.20
C ASP A 79 14.84 4.39 11.13
N PHE A 80 14.20 3.35 10.58
CA PHE A 80 13.39 2.38 11.31
C PHE A 80 13.14 1.14 10.44
N VAL A 81 12.56 0.11 11.07
CA VAL A 81 12.15 -1.15 10.44
C VAL A 81 10.70 -1.43 10.83
N VAL A 82 9.89 -1.86 9.88
CA VAL A 82 8.55 -2.37 10.10
C VAL A 82 8.55 -3.88 9.97
N PHE A 83 8.01 -4.58 10.96
CA PHE A 83 7.66 -6.00 10.88
C PHE A 83 6.14 -6.14 11.01
N SER A 84 5.45 -6.40 9.90
CA SER A 84 3.98 -6.34 9.82
C SER A 84 3.26 -7.67 10.09
N GLY A 85 3.85 -8.53 10.92
CA GLY A 85 3.19 -9.70 11.50
C GLY A 85 3.37 -11.00 10.73
N ASP A 86 2.71 -12.04 11.25
CA ASP A 86 2.74 -13.43 10.79
C ASP A 86 4.14 -14.07 10.92
N SER A 87 4.48 -14.28 12.19
CA SER A 87 5.75 -14.85 12.65
C SER A 87 5.77 -16.38 12.59
N VAL A 88 4.63 -17.03 12.82
CA VAL A 88 4.54 -18.47 13.08
C VAL A 88 3.99 -19.22 11.86
N ASN A 89 4.49 -20.43 11.62
CA ASN A 89 4.07 -21.27 10.51
C ASN A 89 2.60 -21.69 10.57
N HIS A 90 2.06 -21.96 9.39
CA HIS A 90 0.78 -22.60 9.20
C HIS A 90 0.84 -24.05 9.71
N GLY A 91 -0.27 -24.52 10.26
CA GLY A 91 -0.45 -25.92 10.63
C GLY A 91 -0.80 -26.12 12.11
N ASN A 92 -0.82 -27.39 12.50
CA ASN A 92 -1.20 -27.78 13.86
C ASN A 92 0.01 -27.76 14.79
N ILE A 93 0.23 -26.61 15.41
CA ILE A 93 1.30 -26.40 16.38
C ILE A 93 0.78 -26.45 17.81
N THR A 94 1.66 -26.74 18.77
CA THR A 94 1.33 -26.59 20.19
C THR A 94 1.52 -25.14 20.63
N GLU A 95 0.85 -24.73 21.71
CA GLU A 95 1.07 -23.41 22.33
C GLU A 95 2.54 -23.18 22.69
N TYR A 96 3.23 -24.25 23.12
CA TYR A 96 4.66 -24.21 23.41
C TYR A 96 5.51 -23.90 22.17
N ASP A 97 5.21 -24.52 21.04
CA ASP A 97 5.93 -24.26 19.79
C ASP A 97 5.63 -22.88 19.24
N PHE A 98 4.37 -22.43 19.32
CA PHE A 98 3.97 -21.06 19.02
C PHE A 98 4.81 -20.03 19.79
N GLU A 99 4.90 -20.16 21.12
CA GLU A 99 5.67 -19.23 21.95
C GLU A 99 7.16 -19.25 21.61
N ARG A 100 7.74 -20.43 21.41
CA ARG A 100 9.16 -20.55 21.00
C ARG A 100 9.43 -19.87 19.67
N THR A 101 8.53 -20.00 18.70
CA THR A 101 8.67 -19.36 17.40
C THR A 101 8.57 -17.83 17.52
N MET A 102 7.59 -17.31 18.27
CA MET A 102 7.46 -15.87 18.55
C MET A 102 8.74 -15.31 19.20
N GLU A 103 9.31 -16.01 20.18
CA GLU A 103 10.57 -15.63 20.83
C GLU A 103 11.76 -15.69 19.88
N ALA A 104 11.85 -16.71 19.01
CA ALA A 104 12.93 -16.84 18.04
C ALA A 104 12.91 -15.72 17.01
N VAL A 105 11.73 -15.38 16.48
CA VAL A 105 11.55 -14.28 15.52
C VAL A 105 11.90 -12.94 16.16
N ALA A 106 11.40 -12.66 17.37
CA ALA A 106 11.70 -11.43 18.10
C ALA A 106 13.19 -11.32 18.45
N SER A 107 13.82 -12.40 18.88
CA SER A 107 15.25 -12.45 19.21
C SER A 107 16.13 -12.17 17.99
N ALA A 108 15.79 -12.73 16.83
CA ALA A 108 16.51 -12.48 15.59
C ALA A 108 16.42 -11.01 15.14
N LEU A 109 15.24 -10.40 15.24
CA LEU A 109 15.04 -8.96 14.98
C LEU A 109 15.92 -8.11 15.90
N LYS A 110 15.90 -8.37 17.21
CA LYS A 110 16.72 -7.62 18.19
C LYS A 110 18.22 -7.76 17.94
N ALA A 111 18.67 -8.93 17.52
CA ALA A 111 20.08 -9.16 17.22
C ALA A 111 20.57 -8.31 16.03
N VAL A 112 19.70 -8.06 15.04
CA VAL A 112 20.04 -7.24 13.87
C VAL A 112 19.75 -5.76 14.10
N PHE A 113 18.67 -5.44 14.80
CA PHE A 113 18.18 -4.09 15.11
C PHE A 113 18.02 -3.92 16.63
N PRO A 114 19.13 -3.73 17.37
CA PRO A 114 19.08 -3.59 18.82
C PRO A 114 18.37 -2.30 19.23
N SER A 115 17.53 -2.37 20.26
CA SER A 115 16.80 -1.23 20.83
C SER A 115 17.72 -0.29 21.63
N GLU A 116 18.73 -0.83 22.33
CA GLU A 116 19.66 -0.04 23.14
C GLU A 116 20.81 0.60 22.32
N ARG A 117 21.15 1.85 22.65
CA ARG A 117 22.40 2.46 22.19
C ARG A 117 23.57 1.83 22.94
N SER A 118 24.39 1.04 22.26
CA SER A 118 25.68 0.65 22.82
C SER A 118 26.50 1.89 23.17
N LYS A 119 27.12 1.92 24.36
CA LYS A 119 28.08 2.96 24.76
C LYS A 119 29.26 3.06 23.78
N GLN A 120 29.57 1.99 23.04
CA GLN A 120 30.60 1.96 22.01
C GLN A 120 30.09 2.37 20.62
N GLN A 121 28.77 2.33 20.37
CA GLN A 121 28.16 2.73 19.09
C GLN A 121 26.84 3.52 19.29
N PRO A 122 26.91 4.84 19.54
CA PRO A 122 25.75 5.69 19.83
C PRO A 122 24.72 5.81 18.68
N ARG A 123 25.06 5.34 17.48
CA ARG A 123 24.23 5.33 16.25
C ARG A 123 23.66 3.94 15.90
N SER A 124 23.76 2.94 16.79
CA SER A 124 23.38 1.55 16.48
C SER A 124 21.92 1.20 16.72
N SER A 125 21.15 2.05 17.41
CA SER A 125 19.75 1.75 17.74
C SER A 125 18.86 2.08 16.55
N VAL A 126 18.14 1.07 16.05
CA VAL A 126 17.16 1.18 14.97
C VAL A 126 15.80 0.76 15.52
N PRO A 127 14.82 1.67 15.60
CA PRO A 127 13.48 1.33 16.05
C PRO A 127 12.84 0.27 15.16
N VAL A 128 12.28 -0.77 15.79
CA VAL A 128 11.45 -1.77 15.13
C VAL A 128 10.00 -1.48 15.50
N ILE A 129 9.17 -1.29 14.50
CA ILE A 129 7.72 -1.16 14.65
C ILE A 129 7.10 -2.49 14.27
N VAL A 130 6.37 -3.07 15.23
CA VAL A 130 5.69 -4.37 15.07
C VAL A 130 4.18 -4.18 14.93
N THR A 131 3.55 -5.08 14.18
CA THR A 131 2.10 -5.17 14.04
C THR A 131 1.69 -6.65 14.11
N LEU A 132 0.58 -6.93 14.77
CA LEU A 132 0.06 -8.29 14.96
C LEU A 132 -0.60 -8.84 13.68
N GLY A 133 -0.18 -10.02 13.25
CA GLY A 133 -0.86 -10.84 12.24
C GLY A 133 -1.78 -11.91 12.84
N ASN A 134 -2.48 -12.66 12.00
CA ASN A 134 -3.38 -13.74 12.45
C ASN A 134 -2.65 -14.96 12.98
N HIS A 135 -1.41 -15.19 12.58
CA HIS A 135 -0.56 -16.29 13.09
C HIS A 135 0.32 -15.85 14.26
N ASP A 136 0.16 -14.61 14.74
CA ASP A 136 0.79 -14.12 15.97
C ASP A 136 -0.14 -14.25 17.20
N VAL A 137 -1.16 -15.11 17.10
CA VAL A 137 -2.07 -15.47 18.19
C VAL A 137 -2.23 -16.99 18.26
N PHE A 138 -2.54 -17.51 19.45
CA PHE A 138 -2.77 -18.93 19.65
C PHE A 138 -4.14 -19.20 20.30
N PRO A 139 -5.00 -20.05 19.71
CA PRO A 139 -4.89 -20.58 18.34
C PRO A 139 -4.84 -19.46 17.29
N ASP A 140 -4.32 -19.77 16.10
CA ASP A 140 -4.30 -18.85 14.95
C ASP A 140 -5.71 -18.31 14.68
N ASN A 141 -5.87 -17.10 14.15
CA ASN A 141 -7.19 -16.57 13.80
C ASN A 141 -8.23 -16.64 14.96
N ASP A 142 -7.79 -16.63 16.22
CA ASP A 142 -8.69 -16.83 17.35
C ASP A 142 -8.44 -15.82 18.47
N MET A 143 -8.94 -14.60 18.27
CA MET A 143 -8.82 -13.52 19.25
C MET A 143 -10.18 -12.88 19.52
N SER A 144 -10.57 -12.89 20.80
CA SER A 144 -11.82 -12.25 21.24
C SER A 144 -11.85 -10.76 20.96
N VAL A 145 -13.03 -10.22 20.67
CA VAL A 145 -13.28 -8.79 20.49
C VAL A 145 -14.04 -8.16 21.68
N GLU A 146 -14.32 -8.94 22.72
CA GLU A 146 -15.05 -8.49 23.93
C GLU A 146 -14.13 -7.80 24.94
N MET A 147 -14.55 -6.71 25.56
CA MET A 147 -13.66 -5.86 26.39
C MET A 147 -12.95 -6.62 27.54
N ASP A 148 -13.59 -7.62 28.15
CA ASP A 148 -13.17 -8.30 29.37
C ASP A 148 -12.63 -9.72 29.17
N ASP A 149 -12.18 -10.06 27.96
CA ASP A 149 -11.54 -11.35 27.67
C ASP A 149 -10.14 -11.46 28.30
N ALA A 150 -10.01 -12.33 29.30
CA ALA A 150 -8.77 -12.50 30.07
C ALA A 150 -7.62 -13.08 29.23
N ASP A 151 -7.90 -14.03 28.33
CA ASP A 151 -6.87 -14.70 27.53
C ASP A 151 -6.22 -13.71 26.56
N ARG A 152 -7.02 -12.89 25.86
CA ARG A 152 -6.50 -11.81 25.01
C ARG A 152 -5.68 -10.81 25.82
N GLN A 153 -6.21 -10.33 26.96
CA GLN A 153 -5.51 -9.35 27.77
C GLN A 153 -4.17 -9.89 28.29
N GLN A 154 -4.14 -11.15 28.72
CA GLN A 154 -2.93 -11.84 29.15
C GLN A 154 -1.93 -11.96 28.00
N TRP A 155 -2.37 -12.38 26.81
CA TRP A 155 -1.51 -12.46 25.63
C TRP A 155 -0.93 -11.10 25.25
N CYS A 156 -1.77 -10.08 25.07
CA CYS A 156 -1.32 -8.74 24.69
C CYS A 156 -0.40 -8.13 25.75
N THR A 157 -0.71 -8.28 27.03
CA THR A 157 0.18 -7.83 28.12
C THR A 157 1.54 -8.53 28.06
N ARG A 158 1.57 -9.86 27.89
CA ARG A 158 2.82 -10.63 27.82
C ARG A 158 3.63 -10.27 26.58
N LEU A 159 2.97 -10.18 25.42
CA LEU A 159 3.57 -9.81 24.14
C LEU A 159 4.28 -8.45 24.25
N GLY A 160 3.62 -7.46 24.87
CA GLY A 160 4.11 -6.08 24.97
C GLY A 160 5.07 -5.80 26.13
N SER A 161 5.17 -6.70 27.12
CA SER A 161 6.02 -6.48 28.32
C SER A 161 7.22 -7.42 28.41
N SER A 162 7.18 -8.59 27.76
CA SER A 162 8.28 -9.56 27.81
C SER A 162 9.47 -9.10 26.98
N SER A 163 10.66 -9.08 27.59
CA SER A 163 11.93 -8.83 26.90
C SER A 163 12.34 -9.96 25.94
N MET A 164 11.69 -11.12 25.99
CA MET A 164 11.85 -12.18 24.99
C MET A 164 10.96 -11.95 23.77
N LEU A 165 9.86 -11.19 23.93
CA LEU A 165 8.89 -10.84 22.88
C LEU A 165 9.02 -9.36 22.48
N TRP A 166 7.96 -8.55 22.52
CA TRP A 166 7.96 -7.18 22.01
C TRP A 166 8.20 -6.11 23.09
N GLY A 167 8.58 -6.50 24.31
CA GLY A 167 8.84 -5.60 25.44
C GLY A 167 9.69 -4.38 25.11
N ASP A 168 10.75 -4.58 24.33
CA ASP A 168 11.69 -3.52 23.94
C ASP A 168 11.08 -2.47 22.99
N TRP A 169 10.07 -2.86 22.22
CA TRP A 169 9.44 -2.05 21.18
C TRP A 169 8.08 -1.49 21.61
N ILE A 170 7.53 -1.99 22.72
CA ILE A 170 6.23 -1.61 23.27
C ILE A 170 6.43 -0.98 24.65
N ALA A 171 6.53 -1.78 25.73
CA ALA A 171 6.59 -1.25 27.10
C ALA A 171 7.82 -0.36 27.36
N ASN A 172 8.95 -0.67 26.73
CA ASN A 172 10.21 0.07 26.90
C ASN A 172 10.47 1.08 25.77
N ALA A 173 9.55 1.20 24.79
CA ALA A 173 9.74 2.13 23.69
C ALA A 173 9.50 3.58 24.14
N PRO A 174 10.47 4.48 23.94
CA PRO A 174 10.26 5.88 24.25
C PRO A 174 9.20 6.48 23.31
N ASP A 175 8.33 7.31 23.86
CA ASP A 175 7.26 8.02 23.13
C ASP A 175 6.21 7.09 22.45
N ALA A 176 6.08 5.83 22.91
CA ALA A 176 4.97 4.95 22.57
C ALA A 176 3.76 5.22 23.49
N ASP A 177 2.59 5.41 22.88
CA ASP A 177 1.29 5.41 23.53
C ASP A 177 0.73 3.98 23.43
N VAL A 178 0.88 3.25 24.54
CA VAL A 178 0.57 1.82 24.68
C VAL A 178 -0.61 1.59 25.62
N ASP A 179 -1.38 2.63 25.95
CA ASP A 179 -2.50 2.53 26.90
C ASP A 179 -3.52 1.46 26.46
N GLY A 180 -3.76 1.34 25.15
CA GLY A 180 -4.63 0.31 24.57
C GLY A 180 -3.93 -1.01 24.21
N PHE A 181 -2.61 -1.12 24.39
CA PHE A 181 -1.86 -2.29 23.93
C PHE A 181 -2.24 -3.54 24.73
N ASN A 182 -2.33 -3.44 26.06
CA ASN A 182 -2.71 -4.58 26.91
C ASN A 182 -4.14 -5.06 26.63
N ASP A 183 -5.02 -4.17 26.16
CA ASP A 183 -6.41 -4.51 25.86
C ASP A 183 -6.58 -5.13 24.48
N GLY A 184 -5.82 -4.68 23.46
CA GLY A 184 -6.09 -5.07 22.08
C GLY A 184 -4.88 -5.16 21.15
N CYS A 185 -3.65 -5.17 21.67
CA CYS A 185 -2.41 -5.31 20.90
C CYS A 185 -2.22 -4.24 19.80
N PHE A 186 -2.82 -3.05 19.96
CA PHE A 186 -2.62 -1.90 19.06
C PHE A 186 -1.98 -0.73 19.83
N TYR A 187 -1.20 0.11 19.13
CA TYR A 187 -0.48 1.21 19.74
C TYR A 187 -0.07 2.28 18.73
N SER A 188 0.35 3.42 19.27
CA SER A 188 0.81 4.58 18.51
C SER A 188 2.22 4.94 18.97
N LEU A 189 3.11 5.22 18.04
CA LEU A 189 4.49 5.61 18.31
C LEU A 189 4.75 6.98 17.71
N ARG A 190 5.28 7.90 18.52
CA ARG A 190 5.86 9.12 17.98
C ARG A 190 7.35 8.90 17.71
N LEU A 191 7.69 8.71 16.44
CA LEU A 191 9.07 8.50 16.03
C LEU A 191 9.74 9.81 15.61
N ARG A 192 10.96 10.08 16.05
CA ARG A 192 11.78 11.20 15.55
C ARG A 192 12.84 10.68 14.58
N VAL A 193 12.87 11.23 13.37
CA VAL A 193 13.79 10.84 12.30
C VAL A 193 14.66 12.03 11.87
N GLY A 194 15.85 11.72 11.36
CA GLY A 194 16.82 12.70 10.89
C GLY A 194 17.50 13.51 12.00
N GLU A 195 18.56 14.23 11.62
CA GLU A 195 19.36 15.03 12.55
C GLU A 195 18.56 16.20 13.18
N THR A 196 17.52 16.66 12.49
CA THR A 196 16.67 17.76 12.94
C THR A 196 15.46 17.28 13.75
N GLY A 197 15.34 15.96 13.99
CA GLY A 197 14.36 15.37 14.90
C GLY A 197 12.91 15.53 14.43
N LYS A 198 12.66 15.40 13.11
CA LYS A 198 11.31 15.51 12.55
C LYS A 198 10.44 14.39 13.09
N ALA A 199 9.25 14.75 13.59
CA ALA A 199 8.37 13.79 14.25
C ALA A 199 7.34 13.19 13.28
N LEU A 200 7.27 11.87 13.26
CA LEU A 200 6.28 11.03 12.59
C LEU A 200 5.34 10.42 13.62
N ARG A 201 4.09 10.22 13.22
CA ARG A 201 3.16 9.37 13.95
C ARG A 201 3.09 8.02 13.25
N ILE A 202 3.39 6.94 13.95
CA ILE A 202 3.21 5.58 13.43
C ILE A 202 2.06 4.95 14.22
N ILE A 203 1.10 4.37 13.53
CA ILE A 203 -0.09 3.78 14.15
C ILE A 203 -0.15 2.32 13.70
N SER A 204 0.06 1.40 14.64
CA SER A 204 -0.08 -0.04 14.42
C SER A 204 -1.47 -0.47 14.85
N LEU A 205 -2.28 -0.90 13.89
CA LEU A 205 -3.63 -1.40 14.10
C LEU A 205 -3.63 -2.93 14.21
N ASN A 206 -4.45 -3.44 15.10
CA ASN A 206 -4.80 -4.85 15.12
C ASN A 206 -5.98 -5.10 14.17
N GLY A 207 -5.68 -5.63 12.98
CA GLY A 207 -6.70 -5.93 11.97
C GLY A 207 -7.48 -7.21 12.23
N LEU A 208 -7.04 -8.05 13.18
CA LEU A 208 -7.65 -9.35 13.47
C LEU A 208 -9.09 -9.23 13.97
N PHE A 209 -9.43 -8.10 14.59
CA PHE A 209 -10.80 -7.81 15.03
C PHE A 209 -11.78 -7.63 13.88
N TYR A 210 -11.26 -7.33 12.69
CA TYR A 210 -12.06 -6.89 11.55
C TYR A 210 -12.26 -7.98 10.50
N THR A 211 -11.47 -9.06 10.54
CA THR A 211 -11.53 -10.14 9.55
C THR A 211 -12.66 -11.12 9.87
N PRO A 212 -13.44 -11.58 8.87
CA PRO A 212 -14.41 -12.65 9.04
C PRO A 212 -13.76 -14.01 9.35
N ARG A 213 -12.44 -14.15 9.16
CA ARG A 213 -11.71 -15.39 9.46
C ARG A 213 -11.37 -15.54 10.94
N ASN A 214 -11.40 -14.46 11.71
CA ASN A 214 -11.20 -14.56 13.14
C ASN A 214 -12.43 -15.24 13.76
N ARG A 215 -12.22 -16.42 14.36
CA ARG A 215 -13.27 -17.30 14.90
C ARG A 215 -14.09 -16.64 16.02
N ARG A 216 -13.51 -15.65 16.70
CA ARG A 216 -14.15 -14.86 17.77
C ARG A 216 -14.43 -13.41 17.36
N SER A 217 -14.44 -13.10 16.07
CA SER A 217 -14.90 -11.78 15.58
C SER A 217 -16.44 -11.67 15.63
N ASN A 218 -16.95 -10.44 15.73
CA ASN A 218 -18.39 -10.18 15.72
C ASN A 218 -18.71 -8.84 15.06
N SER A 219 -19.17 -8.87 13.81
CA SER A 219 -19.49 -7.66 13.02
C SER A 219 -20.64 -6.81 13.57
N SER A 220 -21.36 -7.30 14.60
CA SER A 220 -22.41 -6.54 15.29
C SER A 220 -21.84 -5.50 16.26
N ILE A 221 -20.58 -5.64 16.68
CA ILE A 221 -19.88 -4.68 17.54
C ILE A 221 -19.38 -3.54 16.66
N PRO A 222 -19.89 -2.30 16.80
CA PRO A 222 -19.55 -1.22 15.87
C PRO A 222 -18.09 -0.76 15.93
N ASP A 223 -17.47 -0.88 17.11
CA ASP A 223 -16.08 -0.50 17.36
C ASP A 223 -15.40 -1.52 18.30
N PRO A 224 -14.93 -2.67 17.76
CA PRO A 224 -14.24 -3.69 18.54
C PRO A 224 -13.10 -3.10 19.37
N LEU A 225 -13.18 -3.28 20.68
CA LEU A 225 -12.22 -2.76 21.68
C LEU A 225 -11.96 -1.24 21.60
N GLY A 226 -12.88 -0.48 21.01
CA GLY A 226 -12.75 0.98 20.88
C GLY A 226 -11.63 1.44 19.94
N GLN A 227 -11.09 0.55 19.10
CA GLN A 227 -9.91 0.85 18.27
C GLN A 227 -10.19 1.96 17.23
N PHE A 228 -11.39 2.11 16.68
CA PHE A 228 -11.73 3.22 15.77
C PHE A 228 -11.79 4.56 16.51
N GLN A 229 -12.40 4.59 17.69
CA GLN A 229 -12.42 5.80 18.52
C GLN A 229 -10.99 6.19 18.92
N TRP A 230 -10.18 5.23 19.34
CA TRP A 230 -8.76 5.44 19.66
C TRP A 230 -7.97 5.94 18.45
N LEU A 231 -8.09 5.30 17.28
CA LEU A 231 -7.44 5.71 16.03
C LEU A 231 -7.78 7.16 15.67
N THR A 232 -9.06 7.54 15.78
CA THR A 232 -9.51 8.90 15.52
C THR A 232 -8.84 9.90 16.46
N LYS A 233 -8.72 9.58 17.77
CA LYS A 233 -8.00 10.43 18.74
C LYS A 233 -6.51 10.57 18.40
N GLN A 234 -5.86 9.48 17.99
CA GLN A 234 -4.45 9.51 17.59
C GLN A 234 -4.23 10.42 16.36
N LEU A 235 -5.08 10.30 15.35
CA LEU A 235 -5.02 11.14 14.15
C LEU A 235 -5.35 12.61 14.42
N GLN A 236 -6.33 12.89 15.30
CA GLN A 236 -6.60 14.25 15.78
C GLN A 236 -5.40 14.84 16.53
N SER A 237 -4.71 14.03 17.34
CA SER A 237 -3.48 14.46 18.02
C SER A 237 -2.38 14.78 17.01
N ALA A 238 -2.14 13.89 16.05
CA ALA A 238 -1.18 14.12 14.97
C ALA A 238 -1.48 15.39 14.17
N ARG A 239 -2.76 15.67 13.87
CA ARG A 239 -3.19 16.92 13.22
C ARG A 239 -2.82 18.16 14.03
N ARG A 240 -3.17 18.19 15.33
CA ARG A 240 -2.85 19.31 16.24
C ARG A 240 -1.35 19.53 16.36
N GLU A 241 -0.60 18.45 16.34
CA GLU A 241 0.86 18.43 16.50
C GLU A 241 1.61 18.60 15.17
N ARG A 242 0.88 18.78 14.06
CA ARG A 242 1.41 18.92 12.70
C ARG A 242 2.32 17.76 12.26
N GLN A 243 1.95 16.54 12.66
CA GLN A 243 2.64 15.31 12.30
C GLN A 243 1.96 14.65 11.10
N LYS A 244 2.74 13.92 10.31
CA LYS A 244 2.22 12.97 9.33
C LYS A 244 2.15 11.58 9.95
N ALA A 245 1.12 10.83 9.55
CA ALA A 245 0.86 9.50 10.05
C ALA A 245 1.16 8.41 9.00
N ILE A 246 1.82 7.35 9.44
CA ILE A 246 1.95 6.07 8.73
C ILE A 246 1.01 5.09 9.42
N ILE A 247 0.14 4.45 8.66
CA ILE A 247 -0.71 3.36 9.17
C ILE A 247 -0.07 2.04 8.84
N ILE A 248 -0.01 1.15 9.82
CA ILE A 248 0.46 -0.23 9.65
C ILE A 248 -0.63 -1.16 10.18
N MET A 249 -1.01 -2.14 9.38
CA MET A 249 -1.99 -3.17 9.75
C MET A 249 -1.65 -4.42 8.96
N HIS A 250 -1.68 -5.61 9.57
CA HIS A 250 -1.37 -6.84 8.84
C HIS A 250 -2.33 -7.05 7.65
N PHE A 251 -3.64 -7.02 7.91
CA PHE A 251 -4.69 -7.20 6.90
C PHE A 251 -4.84 -5.99 5.96
N PRO A 252 -4.81 -6.17 4.64
CA PRO A 252 -5.10 -5.08 3.70
C PRO A 252 -6.57 -4.65 3.69
N LEU A 253 -6.81 -3.40 3.25
CA LEU A 253 -8.16 -2.95 2.91
C LEU A 253 -8.60 -3.51 1.55
N GLY A 254 -9.89 -3.75 1.40
CA GLY A 254 -10.44 -4.29 0.15
C GLY A 254 -10.48 -5.82 0.12
N ALA A 255 -10.12 -6.38 -1.03
CA ALA A 255 -10.18 -7.82 -1.33
C ALA A 255 -8.90 -8.27 -2.05
N PRO A 256 -8.59 -9.57 -2.03
CA PRO A 256 -7.46 -10.12 -2.79
C PRO A 256 -7.73 -10.14 -4.30
N GLU A 257 -6.73 -9.78 -5.11
CA GLU A 257 -6.90 -9.63 -6.57
C GLU A 257 -7.16 -10.94 -7.31
N ASN A 258 -6.65 -12.04 -6.77
CA ASN A 258 -6.72 -13.34 -7.40
C ASN A 258 -8.02 -14.09 -7.08
N SER A 259 -8.78 -13.62 -6.09
CA SER A 259 -10.03 -14.23 -5.64
C SER A 259 -11.06 -13.20 -5.10
N PRO A 260 -11.28 -12.06 -5.80
CA PRO A 260 -12.04 -10.92 -5.28
C PRO A 260 -13.56 -11.14 -5.28
N VAL A 261 -14.04 -12.31 -5.70
CA VAL A 261 -15.47 -12.65 -5.63
C VAL A 261 -15.75 -13.39 -4.33
N GLU A 262 -14.87 -14.32 -3.98
CA GLU A 262 -15.03 -15.22 -2.84
C GLU A 262 -14.56 -14.59 -1.53
N PHE A 263 -13.47 -13.80 -1.57
CA PHE A 263 -12.81 -13.33 -0.35
C PHE A 263 -12.88 -11.82 -0.18
N ARG A 264 -13.04 -11.43 1.09
CA ARG A 264 -12.94 -10.07 1.59
C ARG A 264 -12.03 -10.11 2.80
N HIS A 265 -11.07 -9.20 2.87
CA HIS A 265 -10.11 -9.19 3.99
C HIS A 265 -10.79 -8.87 5.31
N LEU A 266 -11.78 -7.97 5.28
CA LEU A 266 -12.48 -7.49 6.47
C LEU A 266 -14.00 -7.60 6.26
N TYR A 267 -14.77 -7.56 7.35
CA TYR A 267 -16.20 -7.27 7.25
C TYR A 267 -16.42 -5.90 6.62
N GLU A 268 -17.49 -5.78 5.81
CA GLU A 268 -17.80 -4.55 5.07
C GLU A 268 -17.87 -3.32 5.97
N ILE A 269 -18.55 -3.43 7.11
CA ILE A 269 -18.74 -2.33 8.06
C ILE A 269 -17.40 -1.77 8.56
N TYR A 270 -16.41 -2.64 8.82
CA TYR A 270 -15.10 -2.24 9.31
C TYR A 270 -14.21 -1.69 8.20
N ASN A 271 -14.21 -2.34 7.03
CA ASN A 271 -13.51 -1.82 5.85
C ASN A 271 -14.02 -0.42 5.48
N GLN A 272 -15.33 -0.23 5.45
CA GLN A 272 -15.96 1.07 5.19
C GLN A 272 -15.59 2.10 6.26
N ARG A 273 -15.59 1.71 7.54
CA ARG A 273 -15.25 2.62 8.64
C ARG A 273 -13.80 3.09 8.57
N LEU A 274 -12.85 2.20 8.28
CA LEU A 274 -11.44 2.56 8.08
C LEU A 274 -11.24 3.48 6.88
N LEU A 275 -11.88 3.19 5.74
CA LEU A 275 -11.83 4.06 4.56
C LEU A 275 -12.37 5.46 4.85
N GLN A 276 -13.45 5.57 5.63
CA GLN A 276 -13.99 6.85 6.08
C GLN A 276 -13.01 7.62 6.96
N ILE A 277 -12.46 6.98 8.00
CA ILE A 277 -11.50 7.62 8.90
C ILE A 277 -10.27 8.08 8.11
N PHE A 278 -9.67 7.23 7.28
CA PHE A 278 -8.49 7.63 6.52
C PHE A 278 -8.80 8.78 5.55
N THR A 279 -9.98 8.80 4.93
CA THR A 279 -10.41 9.91 4.06
C THR A 279 -10.61 11.22 4.84
N GLU A 280 -11.21 11.18 6.04
CA GLU A 280 -11.37 12.35 6.93
C GLU A 280 -10.01 12.92 7.37
N PHE A 281 -9.00 12.08 7.47
CA PHE A 281 -7.64 12.43 7.89
C PHE A 281 -6.62 12.40 6.73
N VAL A 282 -7.04 12.65 5.49
CA VAL A 282 -6.15 12.69 4.31
C VAL A 282 -5.05 13.76 4.41
N ASP A 283 -5.26 14.82 5.20
CA ASP A 283 -4.24 15.82 5.50
C ASP A 283 -3.17 15.33 6.48
N VAL A 284 -3.39 14.20 7.17
CA VAL A 284 -2.50 13.63 8.19
C VAL A 284 -1.93 12.30 7.73
N VAL A 285 -2.77 11.37 7.27
CA VAL A 285 -2.40 10.03 6.83
C VAL A 285 -1.65 10.13 5.51
N ALA A 286 -0.38 9.76 5.52
CA ALA A 286 0.48 9.85 4.34
C ALA A 286 0.39 8.60 3.47
N PHE A 287 0.38 7.41 4.08
CA PHE A 287 0.27 6.12 3.40
C PHE A 287 -0.03 4.99 4.40
N GLY A 288 -0.46 3.84 3.88
CA GLY A 288 -0.66 2.60 4.65
C GLY A 288 0.26 1.48 4.18
N LEU A 289 0.73 0.64 5.12
CA LEU A 289 1.58 -0.52 4.90
C LEU A 289 0.89 -1.78 5.42
N PHE A 290 0.80 -2.82 4.60
CA PHE A 290 0.09 -4.07 4.88
C PHE A 290 0.89 -5.30 4.45
N GLY A 291 0.49 -6.48 4.94
CA GLY A 291 1.05 -7.80 4.61
C GLY A 291 -0.06 -8.78 4.21
N HIS A 292 -0.10 -9.96 4.82
CA HIS A 292 -1.14 -11.00 4.78
C HIS A 292 -1.33 -11.72 3.44
N GLN A 293 -1.32 -11.00 2.33
CA GLN A 293 -1.64 -11.57 1.03
C GLN A 293 -0.49 -12.37 0.41
N HIS A 294 0.73 -12.20 0.90
CA HIS A 294 1.98 -12.72 0.34
C HIS A 294 2.33 -12.21 -1.08
N THR A 295 1.38 -11.54 -1.75
CA THR A 295 1.55 -10.94 -3.07
C THR A 295 2.10 -9.51 -3.01
N ASP A 296 2.88 -9.15 -4.03
CA ASP A 296 3.31 -7.77 -4.23
C ASP A 296 2.20 -6.96 -4.89
N SER A 297 1.67 -5.97 -4.17
CA SER A 297 0.59 -5.14 -4.69
C SER A 297 0.54 -3.73 -4.11
N PHE A 298 -0.24 -2.88 -4.78
CA PHE A 298 -0.58 -1.56 -4.31
C PHE A 298 -2.07 -1.25 -4.49
N ARG A 299 -2.54 -0.30 -3.70
CA ARG A 299 -3.88 0.30 -3.76
C ARG A 299 -3.78 1.80 -3.51
N PHE A 300 -4.90 2.48 -3.67
CA PHE A 300 -5.04 3.84 -3.17
C PHE A 300 -6.49 4.12 -2.77
N ILE A 301 -6.66 4.90 -1.71
CA ILE A 301 -7.96 5.47 -1.36
C ILE A 301 -8.24 6.60 -2.32
N SER A 302 -9.48 6.67 -2.81
CA SER A 302 -9.91 7.75 -3.70
C SER A 302 -11.25 8.31 -3.25
N SER A 303 -11.45 9.61 -3.47
CA SER A 303 -12.78 10.24 -3.39
C SER A 303 -13.34 10.49 -4.79
N ILE A 304 -14.66 10.64 -4.87
CA ILE A 304 -15.33 11.15 -6.05
C ILE A 304 -15.43 12.67 -5.87
N SER A 305 -15.06 13.44 -6.89
CA SER A 305 -15.22 14.90 -6.91
C SER A 305 -16.68 15.29 -6.67
N GLY A 306 -16.94 16.47 -6.10
CA GLY A 306 -18.31 16.95 -5.85
C GLY A 306 -19.23 17.01 -7.08
N GLU A 307 -18.66 17.03 -8.29
CA GLU A 307 -19.41 16.94 -9.56
C GLU A 307 -19.74 15.50 -9.99
N GLY A 308 -19.35 14.48 -9.22
CA GLY A 308 -19.62 13.06 -9.50
C GLY A 308 -18.80 12.44 -10.64
N THR A 309 -17.99 13.22 -11.35
CA THR A 309 -17.36 12.81 -12.62
C THR A 309 -15.90 12.38 -12.51
N LYS A 310 -15.16 12.83 -11.48
CA LYS A 310 -13.71 12.61 -11.37
C LYS A 310 -13.32 11.88 -10.09
N CYS A 311 -12.57 10.79 -10.25
CA CYS A 311 -11.90 10.10 -9.15
C CYS A 311 -10.63 10.88 -8.77
N VAL A 312 -10.48 11.23 -7.49
CA VAL A 312 -9.31 11.90 -6.94
C VAL A 312 -8.56 10.91 -6.04
N PRO A 313 -7.36 10.44 -6.43
CA PRO A 313 -6.57 9.56 -5.59
C PRO A 313 -5.96 10.35 -4.41
N LEU A 314 -6.10 9.80 -3.21
CA LEU A 314 -5.83 10.49 -1.94
C LEU A 314 -4.64 9.88 -1.18
N ILE A 315 -4.72 8.58 -0.83
CA ILE A 315 -3.75 7.93 0.07
C ILE A 315 -3.25 6.65 -0.61
N PRO A 316 -1.94 6.50 -0.86
CA PRO A 316 -1.39 5.25 -1.38
C PRO A 316 -1.29 4.20 -0.27
N LEU A 317 -1.53 2.95 -0.63
CA LEU A 317 -1.50 1.79 0.26
C LEU A 317 -0.64 0.71 -0.41
N PHE A 318 0.23 0.04 0.36
CA PHE A 318 1.15 -0.97 -0.16
C PHE A 318 0.94 -2.30 0.55
N ASN A 319 0.75 -3.35 -0.23
CA ASN A 319 0.70 -4.72 0.25
C ASN A 319 2.07 -5.33 -0.04
N MET A 320 2.71 -5.80 1.03
CA MET A 320 4.07 -6.29 0.99
C MET A 320 4.06 -7.81 0.72
N PRO A 321 4.89 -8.30 -0.21
CA PRO A 321 5.04 -9.74 -0.39
C PRO A 321 5.70 -10.42 0.80
N SER A 322 5.45 -11.72 0.95
CA SER A 322 5.95 -12.54 2.06
C SER A 322 7.44 -12.84 1.96
N ILE A 323 8.02 -13.15 3.13
CA ILE A 323 9.28 -13.90 3.20
C ILE A 323 9.02 -15.40 3.06
N SER A 324 7.90 -15.92 3.57
CA SER A 324 7.54 -17.32 3.36
C SER A 324 7.41 -17.66 1.87
N PRO A 325 8.06 -18.74 1.37
CA PRO A 325 7.95 -19.17 -0.01
C PRO A 325 6.71 -20.02 -0.28
N MET A 326 5.88 -20.25 0.75
CA MET A 326 4.78 -21.20 0.74
C MET A 326 3.89 -21.05 -0.49
N ASN A 327 3.63 -22.17 -1.16
CA ASN A 327 2.77 -22.25 -2.32
C ASN A 327 1.30 -22.23 -1.91
N PHE A 328 0.56 -21.28 -2.46
CA PHE A 328 -0.88 -21.20 -2.26
C PHE A 328 -1.63 -21.85 -3.40
N THR A 329 -2.59 -22.71 -3.05
CA THR A 329 -3.47 -23.37 -4.01
C THR A 329 -4.11 -22.34 -4.94
N ASN A 330 -4.09 -22.60 -6.26
CA ASN A 330 -4.63 -21.71 -7.31
C ASN A 330 -4.00 -20.31 -7.45
N LEU A 331 -2.96 -19.99 -6.67
CA LEU A 331 -2.14 -18.80 -6.85
C LEU A 331 -0.73 -19.15 -7.33
N GLY A 332 0.00 -19.96 -6.58
CA GLY A 332 1.40 -20.31 -6.84
C GLY A 332 2.32 -20.05 -5.66
N ALA A 333 3.59 -20.42 -5.84
CA ALA A 333 4.66 -20.18 -4.88
C ALA A 333 5.21 -18.76 -5.00
N PHE A 334 5.93 -18.33 -3.96
CA PHE A 334 6.58 -17.03 -3.90
C PHE A 334 8.09 -17.18 -3.78
N ASN A 335 8.84 -16.29 -4.44
CA ASN A 335 10.21 -16.08 -3.99
C ASN A 335 10.19 -15.25 -2.68
N PRO A 336 10.99 -15.61 -1.65
CA PRO A 336 11.11 -14.81 -0.43
C PRO A 336 11.60 -13.40 -0.74
N ARG A 337 10.97 -12.39 -0.11
CA ARG A 337 11.14 -10.99 -0.49
C ARG A 337 11.29 -10.04 0.72
N VAL A 338 12.14 -9.03 0.58
CA VAL A 338 12.31 -7.92 1.56
C VAL A 338 12.34 -6.57 0.84
N ARG A 339 11.73 -5.52 1.41
CA ARG A 339 11.57 -4.22 0.74
C ARG A 339 12.07 -3.06 1.58
N VAL A 340 12.81 -2.17 0.95
CA VAL A 340 13.21 -0.89 1.52
C VAL A 340 12.54 0.26 0.78
N PHE A 341 11.97 1.20 1.52
CA PHE A 341 11.38 2.42 1.00
C PHE A 341 12.34 3.59 1.11
N ASN A 342 12.35 4.46 0.10
CA ASN A 342 13.00 5.74 0.11
C ASN A 342 11.95 6.84 0.29
N TYR A 343 12.15 7.70 1.29
CA TYR A 343 11.18 8.73 1.65
C TYR A 343 11.84 10.05 2.00
N SER A 344 11.06 11.13 1.94
CA SER A 344 11.43 12.41 2.54
C SER A 344 10.33 12.94 3.44
N ILE A 345 10.75 13.68 4.46
CA ILE A 345 9.87 14.34 5.42
C ILE A 345 10.25 15.81 5.56
N THR A 346 9.22 16.65 5.56
CA THR A 346 9.30 18.07 5.87
C THR A 346 8.44 18.39 7.08
N SER A 347 8.34 19.67 7.44
CA SER A 347 7.39 20.11 8.48
C SER A 347 5.91 19.86 8.14
N THR A 348 5.59 19.59 6.87
CA THR A 348 4.19 19.53 6.39
C THR A 348 3.90 18.38 5.43
N SER A 349 4.91 17.59 5.06
CA SER A 349 4.77 16.50 4.08
C SER A 349 5.59 15.28 4.47
N LEU A 350 5.08 14.10 4.13
CA LEU A 350 5.81 12.84 4.12
C LEU A 350 5.58 12.23 2.74
N HIS A 351 6.64 11.97 2.00
CA HIS A 351 6.58 11.56 0.60
C HIS A 351 7.43 10.31 0.36
N LEU A 352 6.86 9.32 -0.33
CA LEU A 352 7.56 8.11 -0.76
C LEU A 352 8.06 8.30 -2.20
N HIS A 353 9.39 8.28 -2.35
CA HIS A 353 10.06 8.45 -3.64
C HIS A 353 10.09 7.16 -4.44
N ASP A 354 10.47 6.05 -3.82
CA ASP A 354 10.57 4.73 -4.47
C ASP A 354 10.57 3.64 -3.40
N PHE A 355 10.46 2.39 -3.84
CA PHE A 355 10.89 1.24 -3.06
C PHE A 355 11.80 0.35 -3.91
N TYR A 356 12.65 -0.39 -3.22
CA TYR A 356 13.54 -1.38 -3.81
C TYR A 356 13.15 -2.75 -3.24
N GLN A 357 12.70 -3.62 -4.13
CA GLN A 357 12.32 -4.98 -3.79
C GLN A 357 13.53 -5.89 -3.98
N PHE A 358 13.90 -6.62 -2.93
CA PHE A 358 14.92 -7.65 -2.98
C PHE A 358 14.25 -9.01 -2.84
N TYR A 359 14.84 -10.01 -3.48
CA TYR A 359 14.36 -11.38 -3.44
C TYR A 359 15.53 -12.37 -3.38
N THR A 360 15.22 -13.59 -2.99
CA THR A 360 16.13 -14.75 -3.13
C THR A 360 15.47 -15.79 -4.00
N ASP A 361 16.22 -16.34 -4.95
CA ASP A 361 15.77 -17.46 -5.78
C ASP A 361 16.18 -18.77 -5.11
N LEU A 362 15.22 -19.46 -4.50
CA LEU A 362 15.46 -20.70 -3.77
C LEU A 362 16.09 -21.80 -4.62
N SER A 363 15.81 -21.85 -5.93
CA SER A 363 16.38 -22.84 -6.85
C SER A 363 17.88 -22.68 -7.06
N SER A 364 18.41 -21.49 -6.79
CA SER A 364 19.83 -21.15 -6.95
C SER A 364 20.64 -21.24 -5.65
N THR A 365 19.97 -21.47 -4.52
CA THR A 365 20.60 -21.47 -3.20
C THR A 365 21.34 -22.78 -2.92
N SER A 366 22.57 -22.68 -2.42
CA SER A 366 23.34 -23.81 -1.89
C SER A 366 23.81 -23.50 -0.47
N SER A 367 24.33 -24.51 0.25
CA SER A 367 24.85 -24.31 1.60
C SER A 367 26.00 -23.28 1.68
N ASP A 368 26.66 -22.97 0.56
CA ASP A 368 27.87 -22.14 0.50
C ASP A 368 27.61 -20.70 -0.01
N THR A 369 26.38 -20.35 -0.40
CA THR A 369 26.06 -19.00 -0.90
C THR A 369 26.10 -17.94 0.21
N LYS A 370 27.12 -17.06 0.18
CA LYS A 370 27.34 -16.01 1.19
C LYS A 370 26.26 -14.91 1.26
N ALA A 371 25.50 -14.69 0.19
CA ALA A 371 24.43 -13.70 0.12
C ALA A 371 23.49 -13.99 -1.07
N PRO A 372 22.37 -14.71 -0.87
CA PRO A 372 21.49 -15.11 -1.97
C PRO A 372 20.47 -14.03 -2.38
N TRP A 373 20.55 -12.82 -1.81
CA TRP A 373 19.58 -11.75 -2.03
C TRP A 373 20.04 -10.78 -3.12
N SER A 374 19.17 -10.56 -4.11
CA SER A 374 19.41 -9.67 -5.25
C SER A 374 18.28 -8.66 -5.40
N LEU A 375 18.58 -7.51 -6.00
CA LEU A 375 17.54 -6.54 -6.37
C LEU A 375 16.63 -7.18 -7.43
N GLU A 376 15.36 -7.32 -7.12
CA GLU A 376 14.32 -7.72 -8.07
C GLU A 376 14.00 -6.53 -8.98
N TYR A 377 13.49 -5.45 -8.39
CA TYR A 377 13.17 -4.22 -9.11
C TYR A 377 13.11 -2.99 -8.20
N SER A 378 13.15 -1.81 -8.81
CA SER A 378 12.70 -0.57 -8.16
C SER A 378 11.41 -0.10 -8.84
N ALA A 379 10.43 0.33 -8.07
CA ALA A 379 9.08 0.59 -8.57
C ALA A 379 9.04 1.72 -9.60
N THR A 380 9.74 2.82 -9.34
CA THR A 380 9.77 3.96 -10.29
C THR A 380 10.36 3.57 -11.65
N LYS A 381 11.40 2.73 -11.65
CA LYS A 381 12.08 2.27 -12.87
C LYS A 381 11.25 1.21 -13.60
N ALA A 382 10.73 0.21 -12.88
CA ALA A 382 9.95 -0.88 -13.46
C ALA A 382 8.66 -0.35 -14.11
N TYR A 383 7.98 0.58 -13.43
CA TYR A 383 6.67 1.06 -13.86
C TYR A 383 6.70 2.42 -14.56
N ASN A 384 7.88 3.04 -14.70
CA ASN A 384 8.05 4.37 -15.27
C ASN A 384 7.08 5.39 -14.63
N ILE A 385 7.10 5.46 -13.29
CA ILE A 385 6.35 6.44 -12.49
C ILE A 385 7.33 7.35 -11.75
N PRO A 386 6.99 8.63 -11.51
CA PRO A 386 7.92 9.58 -10.89
C PRO A 386 8.09 9.39 -9.38
N ASP A 387 7.09 8.81 -8.72
CA ASP A 387 7.07 8.53 -7.28
C ASP A 387 6.00 7.51 -6.92
N LEU A 388 5.82 7.24 -5.62
CA LEU A 388 4.80 6.33 -5.10
C LEU A 388 3.55 7.07 -4.57
N SER A 389 3.30 8.30 -5.03
CA SER A 389 2.09 9.02 -4.65
C SER A 389 0.83 8.34 -5.20
N ALA A 390 -0.31 8.54 -4.53
CA ALA A 390 -1.59 7.99 -4.98
C ALA A 390 -1.92 8.35 -6.44
N ARG A 391 -1.49 9.55 -6.89
CA ARG A 391 -1.64 9.99 -8.29
C ARG A 391 -0.78 9.18 -9.27
N SER A 392 0.46 8.90 -8.91
CA SER A 392 1.35 8.07 -9.73
C SER A 392 0.84 6.63 -9.82
N LEU A 393 0.34 6.07 -8.71
CA LEU A 393 -0.28 4.74 -8.67
C LEU A 393 -1.57 4.67 -9.49
N GLU A 394 -2.42 5.70 -9.46
CA GLU A 394 -3.62 5.78 -10.31
C GLU A 394 -3.26 5.86 -11.81
N SER A 395 -2.21 6.61 -12.14
CA SER A 395 -1.68 6.67 -13.51
C SER A 395 -1.10 5.33 -13.96
N LEU A 396 -0.39 4.62 -13.06
CA LEU A 396 0.06 3.25 -13.32
C LEU A 396 -1.13 2.32 -13.59
N LEU A 397 -2.13 2.29 -12.71
CA LEU A 397 -3.31 1.44 -12.86
C LEU A 397 -4.05 1.70 -14.18
N THR A 398 -4.16 2.97 -14.59
CA THR A 398 -4.74 3.34 -15.89
C THR A 398 -3.93 2.78 -17.07
N ARG A 399 -2.59 2.75 -16.97
CA ARG A 399 -1.72 2.18 -18.00
C ARG A 399 -1.74 0.65 -18.01
N LEU A 400 -1.86 -0.01 -16.85
CA LEU A 400 -2.00 -1.48 -16.77
C LEU A 400 -3.20 -1.97 -17.60
N LYS A 401 -4.29 -1.19 -17.65
CA LYS A 401 -5.49 -1.50 -18.44
C LYS A 401 -5.24 -1.66 -19.95
N VAL A 402 -4.22 -1.02 -20.52
CA VAL A 402 -4.03 -0.93 -21.97
C VAL A 402 -2.64 -1.33 -22.45
N ASN A 403 -1.65 -1.43 -21.55
CA ASN A 403 -0.27 -1.78 -21.89
C ASN A 403 0.04 -3.21 -21.42
N ARG A 404 0.09 -4.15 -22.37
CA ARG A 404 0.30 -5.57 -22.05
C ARG A 404 1.66 -5.85 -21.41
N SER A 405 2.72 -5.22 -21.88
CA SER A 405 4.07 -5.43 -21.31
C SER A 405 4.13 -4.95 -19.87
N LEU A 406 3.52 -3.80 -19.57
CA LEU A 406 3.47 -3.26 -18.21
C LEU A 406 2.59 -4.12 -17.29
N TRP A 407 1.43 -4.57 -17.79
CA TRP A 407 0.54 -5.50 -17.10
C TRP A 407 1.25 -6.81 -16.74
N CYS A 408 1.92 -7.45 -17.71
CA CYS A 408 2.62 -8.69 -17.42
C CYS A 408 3.86 -8.51 -16.54
N ALA A 409 4.51 -7.34 -16.57
CA ALA A 409 5.57 -7.04 -15.62
C ALA A 409 5.02 -6.95 -14.19
N TYR A 410 3.89 -6.26 -13.99
CA TYR A 410 3.19 -6.22 -12.70
C TYR A 410 2.77 -7.62 -12.25
N TRP A 411 2.11 -8.39 -13.12
CA TRP A 411 1.72 -9.78 -12.87
C TRP A 411 2.93 -10.61 -12.42
N ASN A 412 4.05 -10.53 -13.14
CA ASN A 412 5.27 -11.27 -12.79
C ASN A 412 5.84 -10.89 -11.41
N HIS A 413 5.82 -9.60 -11.04
CA HIS A 413 6.30 -9.16 -9.73
C HIS A 413 5.40 -9.62 -8.57
N GLU A 414 4.12 -9.89 -8.82
CA GLU A 414 3.16 -10.34 -7.80
C GLU A 414 3.70 -11.55 -6.99
N LEU A 415 4.33 -12.51 -7.69
CA LEU A 415 4.93 -13.73 -7.11
C LEU A 415 6.47 -13.72 -7.08
N GLY A 416 7.10 -12.57 -7.32
CA GLY A 416 8.56 -12.47 -7.30
C GLY A 416 9.24 -13.14 -8.49
N GLY A 417 8.56 -13.16 -9.65
CA GLY A 417 9.04 -13.77 -10.89
C GLY A 417 8.70 -15.24 -11.10
N LEU A 418 7.97 -15.87 -10.17
CA LEU A 418 7.45 -17.23 -10.32
C LEU A 418 6.14 -17.25 -11.12
N GLU A 419 5.83 -18.41 -11.70
CA GLU A 419 4.61 -18.59 -12.48
C GLU A 419 3.38 -18.76 -11.58
N HIS A 420 2.27 -18.11 -11.94
CA HIS A 420 0.99 -18.33 -11.30
C HIS A 420 0.41 -19.69 -11.69
N SER A 421 -0.06 -20.45 -10.70
CA SER A 421 -0.73 -21.72 -10.95
C SER A 421 -2.10 -21.54 -11.64
N SER A 422 -2.70 -20.34 -11.54
CA SER A 422 -3.88 -19.97 -12.32
C SER A 422 -3.62 -19.79 -13.82
N GLY A 423 -2.36 -19.88 -14.27
CA GLY A 423 -1.95 -19.83 -15.67
C GLY A 423 -1.25 -18.52 -16.07
N PRO A 424 -1.01 -18.30 -17.38
CA PRO A 424 -0.20 -17.19 -17.83
C PRO A 424 -0.85 -15.83 -17.57
N CYS A 425 -0.01 -14.78 -17.57
CA CYS A 425 -0.41 -13.38 -17.52
C CYS A 425 -1.70 -13.14 -18.34
N PRO A 426 -2.82 -12.73 -17.70
CA PRO A 426 -4.10 -12.58 -18.38
C PRO A 426 -4.07 -11.66 -19.61
N GLU A 427 -4.83 -12.02 -20.65
CA GLU A 427 -5.02 -11.17 -21.82
C GLU A 427 -5.65 -9.82 -21.46
N LEU A 428 -5.27 -8.74 -22.15
CA LEU A 428 -5.94 -7.46 -21.97
C LEU A 428 -7.43 -7.60 -22.25
N HIS A 429 -8.26 -6.88 -21.48
CA HIS A 429 -9.72 -6.98 -21.51
C HIS A 429 -10.32 -8.37 -21.24
N SER A 430 -9.52 -9.39 -20.91
CA SER A 430 -10.07 -10.66 -20.41
C SER A 430 -10.78 -10.45 -19.07
N PHE A 431 -11.65 -11.39 -18.74
CA PHE A 431 -12.34 -11.43 -17.47
C PHE A 431 -11.39 -11.34 -16.27
N ARG A 432 -10.30 -12.13 -16.27
CA ARG A 432 -9.29 -12.14 -15.19
C ARG A 432 -8.57 -10.81 -15.07
N HIS A 433 -8.14 -10.23 -16.19
CA HIS A 433 -7.50 -8.91 -16.19
C HIS A 433 -8.45 -7.83 -15.68
N CYS A 434 -9.72 -7.83 -16.12
CA CYS A 434 -10.72 -6.88 -15.65
C CYS A 434 -10.94 -6.98 -14.14
N ARG A 435 -11.14 -8.20 -13.62
CA ARG A 435 -11.38 -8.44 -12.20
C ARG A 435 -10.20 -7.99 -11.35
N HIS A 436 -8.99 -8.32 -11.76
CA HIS A 436 -7.78 -7.91 -11.06
C HIS A 436 -7.69 -6.38 -10.97
N LEU A 437 -7.91 -5.65 -12.08
CA LEU A 437 -7.94 -4.18 -12.07
C LEU A 437 -9.09 -3.60 -11.24
N CYS A 438 -10.27 -4.22 -11.24
CA CYS A 438 -11.39 -3.80 -10.39
C CYS A 438 -10.99 -3.85 -8.91
N THR A 439 -10.33 -4.93 -8.48
CA THR A 439 -9.87 -5.10 -7.11
C THR A 439 -8.81 -4.08 -6.73
N MET A 440 -7.87 -3.80 -7.64
CA MET A 440 -6.87 -2.74 -7.45
C MET A 440 -7.47 -1.34 -7.30
N ARG A 441 -8.59 -1.10 -7.99
CA ARG A 441 -9.26 0.21 -8.09
C ARG A 441 -10.23 0.47 -6.93
N HIS A 442 -10.97 -0.54 -6.49
CA HIS A 442 -12.17 -0.36 -5.67
C HIS A 442 -12.02 -1.02 -4.29
N LEU A 443 -11.79 -0.19 -3.28
CA LEU A 443 -11.71 -0.64 -1.88
C LEU A 443 -13.08 -0.73 -1.19
N TYR A 444 -14.09 -0.01 -1.68
CA TYR A 444 -15.48 -0.16 -1.21
C TYR A 444 -16.13 -1.37 -1.90
N TYR A 445 -16.68 -2.30 -1.12
CA TYR A 445 -17.20 -3.57 -1.65
C TYR A 445 -18.35 -3.39 -2.63
N GLY A 446 -19.34 -2.51 -2.34
CA GLY A 446 -20.39 -2.22 -3.31
C GLY A 446 -19.88 -1.70 -4.67
N ALA A 447 -18.80 -0.89 -4.68
CA ALA A 447 -18.18 -0.40 -5.91
C ALA A 447 -17.35 -1.49 -6.61
N LEU A 448 -16.65 -2.32 -5.83
CA LEU A 448 -15.93 -3.49 -6.33
C LEU A 448 -16.90 -4.45 -7.03
N ASP A 449 -17.99 -4.84 -6.36
CA ASP A 449 -18.97 -5.78 -6.91
C ASP A 449 -19.64 -5.23 -8.18
N ALA A 450 -19.90 -3.93 -8.23
CA ALA A 450 -20.40 -3.27 -9.45
C ALA A 450 -19.40 -3.37 -10.61
N CYS A 451 -18.10 -3.18 -10.34
CA CYS A 451 -17.04 -3.34 -11.33
C CYS A 451 -16.90 -4.80 -11.78
N LEU A 452 -16.88 -5.76 -10.84
CA LEU A 452 -16.76 -7.19 -11.11
C LEU A 452 -17.92 -7.71 -11.97
N ARG A 453 -19.17 -7.28 -11.71
CA ARG A 453 -20.33 -7.61 -12.56
C ARG A 453 -20.17 -7.11 -14.01
N GLY A 454 -19.44 -6.02 -14.21
CA GLY A 454 -19.13 -5.48 -15.53
C GLY A 454 -18.08 -6.27 -16.31
N CYS A 455 -17.32 -7.17 -15.66
CA CYS A 455 -16.19 -7.84 -16.29
C CYS A 455 -16.54 -8.95 -17.30
N GLY A 456 -17.81 -9.35 -17.42
CA GLY A 456 -18.27 -10.38 -18.36
C GLY A 456 -18.84 -9.86 -19.68
N GLY A 457 -18.88 -8.55 -19.89
CA GLY A 457 -19.33 -7.97 -21.16
C GLY A 457 -18.24 -8.09 -22.21
N ALA A 458 -18.37 -9.00 -23.17
CA ALA A 458 -17.60 -8.91 -24.41
C ALA A 458 -17.77 -7.49 -24.98
N PRO A 459 -16.73 -6.84 -25.52
CA PRO A 459 -16.95 -5.66 -26.34
C PRO A 459 -17.84 -6.11 -27.49
N SER A 460 -19.12 -5.73 -27.46
CA SER A 460 -20.01 -5.98 -28.59
C SER A 460 -19.36 -5.33 -29.82
N PRO A 461 -19.19 -6.04 -30.95
CA PRO A 461 -18.73 -5.42 -32.20
C PRO A 461 -19.66 -4.32 -32.72
N THR A 462 -20.76 -4.05 -32.02
CA THR A 462 -21.84 -3.15 -32.41
C THR A 462 -21.85 -1.89 -31.54
N SER A 463 -20.75 -1.14 -31.58
CA SER A 463 -20.81 0.32 -31.55
C SER A 463 -19.61 0.96 -32.27
N MET A 464 -19.20 0.41 -33.41
CA MET A 464 -18.92 1.26 -34.57
C MET A 464 -20.23 1.45 -35.33
N ARG A 465 -21.22 2.06 -34.68
CA ARG A 465 -22.16 2.87 -35.45
C ARG A 465 -21.36 4.11 -35.80
N THR A 466 -20.99 4.21 -37.06
CA THR A 466 -20.78 5.48 -37.72
C THR A 466 -22.04 6.33 -37.51
N SER A 467 -22.11 7.04 -36.39
CA SER A 467 -22.89 8.27 -36.39
C SER A 467 -22.11 9.22 -37.28
N THR A 468 -22.58 9.35 -38.52
CA THR A 468 -22.42 10.58 -39.26
C THR A 468 -23.20 11.66 -38.52
N ASP A 469 -22.73 12.05 -37.34
CA ASP A 469 -23.03 13.37 -36.80
C ASP A 469 -21.96 14.27 -37.38
N GLN A 470 -22.38 15.10 -38.34
CA GLN A 470 -21.64 16.30 -38.72
C GLN A 470 -21.45 17.15 -37.46
N VAL A 471 -20.35 16.92 -36.75
CA VAL A 471 -19.75 17.92 -35.89
C VAL A 471 -18.88 18.75 -36.83
N ASP A 472 -19.32 19.97 -37.13
CA ASP A 472 -18.50 20.97 -37.81
C ASP A 472 -17.23 21.18 -36.98
N SER A 473 -16.17 20.44 -37.33
CA SER A 473 -14.85 20.67 -36.79
C SER A 473 -14.36 21.99 -37.36
N TRP A 474 -14.53 23.07 -36.60
CA TRP A 474 -13.76 24.28 -36.81
C TRP A 474 -12.29 23.92 -36.63
N ASN A 475 -11.60 23.65 -37.74
CA ASN A 475 -10.16 23.58 -37.77
C ASN A 475 -9.63 24.94 -37.33
N ALA A 476 -9.26 25.08 -36.06
CA ALA A 476 -8.69 26.30 -35.51
C ALA A 476 -7.24 26.52 -35.96
N LEU A 477 -6.63 25.57 -36.68
CA LEU A 477 -5.27 25.66 -37.21
C LEU A 477 -4.99 26.92 -38.05
N PRO A 478 -5.88 27.38 -38.97
CA PRO A 478 -5.65 28.61 -39.73
C PRO A 478 -5.72 29.86 -38.85
N VAL A 479 -6.59 29.86 -37.82
CA VAL A 479 -6.74 30.98 -36.90
C VAL A 479 -5.54 31.06 -35.94
N VAL A 480 -5.10 29.93 -35.41
CA VAL A 480 -3.89 29.85 -34.56
C VAL A 480 -2.65 30.24 -35.37
N ALA A 481 -2.52 29.79 -36.62
CA ALA A 481 -1.43 30.21 -37.49
C ALA A 481 -1.46 31.73 -37.77
N LEU A 482 -2.64 32.31 -38.02
CA LEU A 482 -2.78 33.76 -38.21
C LEU A 482 -2.43 34.55 -36.95
N VAL A 483 -2.83 34.07 -35.76
CA VAL A 483 -2.48 34.70 -34.48
C VAL A 483 -0.97 34.64 -34.24
N ILE A 484 -0.33 33.51 -34.51
CA ILE A 484 1.14 33.36 -34.38
C ILE A 484 1.85 34.30 -35.36
N VAL A 485 1.42 34.37 -36.62
CA VAL A 485 2.02 35.26 -37.63
C VAL A 485 1.82 36.73 -37.24
N ALA A 486 0.64 37.12 -36.76
CA ALA A 486 0.36 38.46 -36.28
C ALA A 486 1.23 38.81 -35.06
N PHE A 487 1.37 37.88 -34.11
CA PHE A 487 2.20 38.07 -32.92
C PHE A 487 3.68 38.23 -33.29
N LEU A 488 4.20 37.42 -34.21
CA LEU A 488 5.57 37.54 -34.72
C LEU A 488 5.79 38.85 -35.49
N ALA A 489 4.81 39.31 -36.27
CA ALA A 489 4.89 40.59 -36.96
C ALA A 489 4.90 41.79 -36.00
N ILE A 490 4.08 41.74 -34.94
CA ILE A 490 4.09 42.76 -33.87
C ILE A 490 5.44 42.73 -33.13
N LEU A 491 5.94 41.55 -32.77
CA LEU A 491 7.23 41.40 -32.08
C LEU A 491 8.37 41.98 -32.94
N PHE A 492 8.38 41.67 -34.23
CA PHE A 492 9.36 42.20 -35.18
C PHE A 492 9.22 43.73 -35.33
N GLY A 493 8.00 44.25 -35.40
CA GLY A 493 7.72 45.68 -35.41
C GLY A 493 8.22 46.41 -34.16
N VAL A 494 8.02 45.82 -32.97
CA VAL A 494 8.53 46.35 -31.70
C VAL A 494 10.05 46.33 -31.66
N VAL A 495 10.70 45.26 -32.15
CA VAL A 495 12.17 45.18 -32.24
C VAL A 495 12.72 46.22 -33.20
N LEU A 496 12.08 46.46 -34.35
CA LEU A 496 12.47 47.50 -35.29
C LEU A 496 12.26 48.91 -34.71
N LEU A 497 11.18 49.16 -33.99
CA LEU A 497 10.93 50.43 -33.31
C LEU A 497 11.93 50.67 -32.17
N ALA A 498 12.24 49.63 -31.38
CA ALA A 498 13.26 49.68 -30.35
C ALA A 498 14.65 49.95 -30.95
N ASN A 499 15.02 49.27 -32.05
CA ASN A 499 16.28 49.53 -32.74
C ASN A 499 16.33 50.92 -33.39
N ARG A 500 15.21 51.42 -33.90
CA ARG A 500 15.10 52.80 -34.42
C ARG A 500 15.29 53.83 -33.30
N GLU A 501 14.72 53.61 -32.11
CA GLU A 501 14.86 54.51 -30.97
C GLU A 501 16.26 54.44 -30.34
N ILE A 502 16.88 53.25 -30.32
CA ILE A 502 18.28 53.07 -29.90
C ILE A 502 19.24 53.76 -30.87
N CYS A 503 19.00 53.67 -32.18
CA CYS A 503 19.80 54.40 -33.18
C CYS A 503 19.57 55.92 -33.13
N ARG A 504 18.37 56.38 -32.72
CA ARG A 504 18.08 57.81 -32.51
C ARG A 504 18.78 58.39 -31.28
N ARG A 505 19.03 57.56 -30.26
CA ARG A 505 19.75 57.94 -29.03
C ARG A 505 21.27 57.72 -29.11
N GLY A 506 21.77 56.93 -30.07
CA GLY A 506 23.20 56.70 -30.30
C GLY A 506 23.95 57.80 -31.06
N GLY A 507 23.26 58.79 -31.65
CA GLY A 507 23.86 59.83 -32.49
C GLY A 507 24.43 61.06 -31.78
N ARG A 508 24.42 61.12 -30.43
CA ARG A 508 24.98 62.25 -29.67
C ARG A 508 25.72 61.79 -28.42
N ARG A 509 26.95 61.30 -28.60
CA ARG A 509 28.08 61.55 -27.69
C ARG A 509 29.36 61.11 -28.39
N GLY A 510 29.91 62.06 -29.15
CA GLY A 510 31.27 61.98 -29.63
C GLY A 510 32.25 62.02 -28.46
N ASP A 511 33.18 61.07 -28.52
CA ASP A 511 34.62 61.34 -28.50
C ASP A 511 35.23 61.89 -27.21
N ARG A 512 35.96 61.02 -26.49
CA ARG A 512 37.36 61.20 -26.06
C ARG A 512 37.73 60.23 -24.92
N ARG A 513 38.62 59.30 -25.24
CA ARG A 513 39.86 58.91 -24.50
C ARG A 513 40.15 57.42 -24.69
N GLY A 514 41.19 57.14 -25.47
CA GLY A 514 41.76 55.82 -25.58
C GLY A 514 42.59 55.42 -24.36
N ARG A 515 42.76 54.10 -24.19
CA ARG A 515 44.01 53.45 -23.78
C ARG A 515 43.96 51.94 -24.06
N ARG A 516 45.06 51.46 -24.64
CA ARG A 516 45.66 50.10 -24.70
C ARG A 516 45.27 49.16 -23.53
N TRP A 517 45.25 47.82 -23.60
CA TRP A 517 46.00 46.83 -24.39
C TRP A 517 45.38 45.42 -24.26
N ARG A 518 45.65 44.54 -25.27
CA ARG A 518 45.83 43.04 -25.30
C ARG A 518 45.06 42.18 -24.28
N GLY A 519 44.38 41.08 -24.62
CA GLY A 519 44.57 40.09 -25.69
C GLY A 519 44.56 38.69 -25.04
N GLY A 520 43.68 37.78 -25.46
CA GLY A 520 43.63 36.40 -24.95
C GLY A 520 42.33 35.68 -25.33
N GLY A 521 42.38 34.88 -26.39
CA GLY A 521 41.26 34.06 -26.86
C GLY A 521 41.18 32.71 -26.14
N ILE A 522 39.97 32.18 -26.02
CA ILE A 522 39.68 30.81 -25.59
C ILE A 522 38.87 30.13 -26.70
N THR A 523 39.40 29.03 -27.20
CA THR A 523 38.82 28.15 -28.22
C THR A 523 37.80 27.18 -27.62
N ARG A 524 36.70 26.97 -28.35
CA ARG A 524 35.64 25.99 -28.14
C ARG A 524 36.16 24.55 -28.28
N GLY A 525 35.78 23.68 -27.35
CA GLY A 525 35.87 22.22 -27.47
C GLY A 525 34.48 21.63 -27.69
N SER A 526 34.32 20.92 -28.81
CA SER A 526 33.16 20.11 -29.17
C SER A 526 33.54 18.64 -28.99
N TYR A 527 32.78 17.85 -28.23
CA TYR A 527 32.99 16.41 -28.12
C TYR A 527 31.91 15.66 -28.92
N LEU A 528 32.38 14.86 -29.89
CA LEU A 528 31.60 13.86 -30.64
C LEU A 528 31.39 12.61 -29.78
N ILE A 529 30.22 12.00 -29.93
CA ILE A 529 29.82 10.71 -29.37
C ILE A 529 30.02 9.64 -30.47
N THR A 530 30.75 8.57 -30.16
CA THR A 530 30.86 7.36 -31.00
C THR A 530 30.27 6.16 -30.26
N TYR A 531 29.37 5.44 -30.93
CA TYR A 531 28.80 4.16 -30.50
C TYR A 531 29.77 3.01 -30.82
N HIS A 532 29.95 2.10 -29.87
CA HIS A 532 30.54 0.78 -30.11
C HIS A 532 29.50 -0.31 -29.83
N GLN A 533 29.28 -1.14 -30.86
CA GLN A 533 28.44 -2.32 -30.89
C GLN A 533 29.36 -3.55 -30.72
N ALA A 534 29.00 -4.49 -29.84
CA ALA A 534 29.68 -5.78 -29.72
C ALA A 534 28.68 -6.92 -29.95
N ALA A 535 29.10 -7.86 -30.79
CA ALA A 535 28.32 -8.92 -31.38
C ALA A 535 28.34 -10.23 -30.55
N LEU A 536 27.36 -11.06 -30.89
CA LEU A 536 27.08 -12.44 -30.49
C LEU A 536 28.30 -13.38 -30.51
N ASN A 537 28.31 -14.34 -29.59
CA ASN A 537 28.86 -15.67 -29.82
C ASN A 537 27.93 -16.74 -29.23
N ALA A 538 27.44 -17.61 -30.10
CA ALA A 538 26.72 -18.82 -29.77
C ALA A 538 27.73 -19.97 -29.56
N SER A 539 27.47 -20.85 -28.58
CA SER A 539 28.01 -22.21 -28.60
C SER A 539 26.90 -23.20 -28.26
N MET A 540 26.73 -24.16 -29.18
CA MET A 540 25.90 -25.33 -29.01
C MET A 540 26.68 -26.39 -28.23
N SER A 541 26.02 -27.13 -27.35
CA SER A 541 26.43 -28.49 -27.00
C SER A 541 25.21 -29.39 -26.78
N ARG A 542 25.33 -30.63 -27.25
CA ARG A 542 24.31 -31.65 -27.48
C ARG A 542 24.02 -32.49 -26.23
N THR A 543 22.73 -32.76 -26.03
CA THR A 543 22.06 -33.97 -25.50
C THR A 543 22.90 -35.14 -24.98
N ARG A 544 22.48 -35.66 -23.80
CA ARG A 544 22.40 -37.11 -23.56
C ARG A 544 21.18 -37.46 -22.70
N ARG A 545 20.52 -38.55 -23.11
CA ARG A 545 19.27 -39.12 -22.59
C ARG A 545 19.64 -40.44 -21.88
N SER A 546 19.05 -40.74 -20.72
CA SER A 546 18.87 -42.12 -20.25
C SER A 546 17.61 -42.24 -19.39
N SER A 547 17.01 -43.43 -19.47
CA SER A 547 15.66 -43.83 -19.08
C SER A 547 15.64 -44.78 -17.88
N GLY A 548 14.49 -44.86 -17.19
CA GLY A 548 14.01 -45.97 -16.33
C GLY A 548 13.22 -45.43 -15.11
N THR A 549 11.87 -45.50 -15.02
CA THR A 549 10.95 -46.61 -14.59
C THR A 549 11.24 -47.12 -13.17
N GLU A 550 10.32 -47.34 -12.22
CA GLU A 550 8.89 -47.06 -11.99
C GLU A 550 8.62 -47.49 -10.50
N GLU A 551 7.38 -47.29 -10.01
CA GLU A 551 6.77 -47.68 -8.70
C GLU A 551 7.10 -46.81 -7.46
N LEU A 552 6.25 -46.66 -6.43
CA LEU A 552 4.79 -46.47 -6.20
C LEU A 552 4.60 -46.49 -4.66
N GLU A 553 3.67 -45.67 -4.12
CA GLU A 553 3.14 -45.64 -2.73
C GLU A 553 4.07 -45.05 -1.64
N GLU A 554 3.60 -44.22 -0.68
CA GLU A 554 2.29 -44.17 -0.04
C GLU A 554 2.01 -42.73 0.46
N GLU A 555 0.78 -42.26 0.22
CA GLU A 555 0.28 -40.91 0.44
C GLU A 555 -0.12 -40.70 1.92
N LYS A 556 0.44 -39.69 2.58
CA LYS A 556 -0.13 -39.11 3.81
C LYS A 556 -0.15 -37.60 3.67
N ALA A 557 -1.24 -37.09 3.09
CA ALA A 557 -1.56 -35.68 3.07
C ALA A 557 -1.79 -35.17 4.51
N LEU A 558 -1.05 -34.12 4.88
CA LEU A 558 -1.27 -33.32 6.07
C LEU A 558 -2.31 -32.24 5.72
N ASN A 559 -3.39 -32.17 6.48
CA ASN A 559 -4.46 -31.18 6.28
C ASN A 559 -3.93 -29.75 6.53
N ALA A 560 -3.73 -28.98 5.46
CA ALA A 560 -3.53 -27.52 5.47
C ALA A 560 -4.82 -26.76 5.07
N ASP A 561 -5.98 -27.42 5.21
CA ASP A 561 -7.27 -26.94 4.73
C ASP A 561 -7.89 -25.88 5.67
N MET A 562 -7.48 -24.62 5.54
CA MET A 562 -8.40 -23.50 5.81
C MET A 562 -7.98 -22.16 5.21
N GLU A 563 -6.69 -21.89 5.04
CA GLU A 563 -6.23 -20.65 4.39
C GLU A 563 -6.05 -20.78 2.87
N ASP A 564 -5.73 -21.98 2.38
CA ASP A 564 -5.69 -22.33 0.94
C ASP A 564 -7.00 -22.05 0.20
N GLY A 565 -8.12 -21.99 0.93
CA GLY A 565 -9.39 -21.56 0.37
C GLY A 565 -9.33 -20.14 -0.19
N ALA A 566 -8.50 -19.24 0.37
CA ALA A 566 -8.42 -17.81 0.05
C ALA A 566 -8.16 -17.49 -1.42
N TYR A 567 -7.62 -18.44 -2.18
CA TYR A 567 -7.22 -18.24 -3.56
C TYR A 567 -7.93 -19.20 -4.52
N GLY A 568 -9.03 -19.83 -4.08
CA GLY A 568 -9.98 -20.53 -4.92
C GLY A 568 -10.20 -19.80 -6.24
N ALA A 569 -9.68 -20.38 -7.33
CA ALA A 569 -9.80 -19.76 -8.62
C ALA A 569 -11.23 -19.98 -9.12
N ASP A 570 -11.83 -18.89 -9.59
CA ASP A 570 -13.03 -18.87 -10.41
C ASP A 570 -12.66 -19.48 -11.80
N VAL A 571 -12.42 -20.79 -11.82
CA VAL A 571 -12.19 -21.58 -13.04
C VAL A 571 -13.54 -21.94 -13.62
N SER A 572 -14.19 -20.99 -14.30
CA SER A 572 -15.26 -21.34 -15.23
C SER A 572 -15.27 -20.40 -16.44
N ALA A 573 -14.55 -20.82 -17.47
CA ALA A 573 -14.96 -20.65 -18.87
C ALA A 573 -13.98 -21.43 -19.76
N ASN A 574 -14.02 -22.75 -19.69
CA ASN A 574 -13.75 -23.55 -20.88
C ASN A 574 -15.10 -23.99 -21.46
N GLU A 575 -15.14 -23.91 -22.77
CA GLU A 575 -16.27 -24.03 -23.66
C GLU A 575 -16.98 -25.39 -23.53
N GLU A 576 -18.30 -25.34 -23.78
CA GLU A 576 -19.22 -26.47 -23.99
C GLU A 576 -19.54 -27.37 -22.78
N GLY A 577 -20.72 -27.14 -22.20
CA GLY A 577 -21.39 -28.08 -21.31
C GLY A 577 -22.69 -27.53 -20.73
N GLU A 578 -23.84 -27.94 -21.28
CA GLU A 578 -25.17 -27.65 -20.73
C GLU A 578 -25.27 -28.06 -19.25
N VAL A 579 -25.53 -27.11 -18.36
CA VAL A 579 -25.90 -27.41 -16.97
C VAL A 579 -27.42 -27.44 -16.88
N ARG A 580 -27.97 -28.65 -16.71
CA ARG A 580 -29.35 -28.87 -16.26
C ARG A 580 -29.47 -28.47 -14.79
N ILE A 581 -30.34 -27.50 -14.54
CA ILE A 581 -30.83 -27.16 -13.20
C ILE A 581 -31.72 -28.31 -12.73
N MET A 582 -31.42 -28.89 -11.57
CA MET A 582 -32.32 -29.83 -10.91
C MET A 582 -32.72 -29.22 -9.56
N ASP A 583 -33.93 -28.66 -9.56
CA ASP A 583 -34.76 -28.53 -8.37
C ASP A 583 -34.99 -29.93 -7.79
N ASP A 584 -34.86 -30.12 -6.48
CA ASP A 584 -35.99 -30.70 -5.75
C ASP A 584 -36.03 -30.39 -4.26
N LEU A 585 -37.28 -30.29 -3.81
CA LEU A 585 -37.77 -29.88 -2.51
C LEU A 585 -37.73 -30.98 -1.44
N THR A 586 -37.67 -30.49 -0.21
CA THR A 586 -38.10 -31.08 1.07
C THR A 586 -39.17 -32.19 1.06
N ARG A 587 -38.96 -33.24 1.88
CA ARG A 587 -40.04 -33.90 2.67
C ARG A 587 -39.54 -34.79 3.84
N LEU A 588 -39.79 -34.30 5.05
CA LEU A 588 -40.40 -34.94 6.25
C LEU A 588 -40.07 -36.39 6.67
N SER A 589 -39.64 -36.54 7.92
CA SER A 589 -40.18 -37.55 8.86
C SER A 589 -39.89 -37.15 10.31
N ALA A 590 -40.94 -37.13 11.14
CA ALA A 590 -40.96 -36.69 12.52
C ALA A 590 -40.82 -37.85 13.51
N SER A 591 -40.30 -37.56 14.72
CA SER A 591 -40.76 -38.20 15.97
C SER A 591 -40.49 -37.25 17.14
N GLY A 592 -41.55 -36.84 17.84
CA GLY A 592 -41.49 -35.77 18.83
C GLY A 592 -41.47 -36.21 20.29
N ARG A 593 -41.45 -35.20 21.18
CA ARG A 593 -42.21 -35.18 22.44
C ARG A 593 -42.14 -33.80 23.13
N SER A 594 -43.33 -33.20 23.30
CA SER A 594 -43.87 -32.44 24.43
C SER A 594 -42.99 -31.50 25.26
N GLY A 595 -43.44 -30.25 25.41
CA GLY A 595 -43.06 -29.37 26.53
C GLY A 595 -43.52 -27.92 26.36
N GLU A 596 -44.67 -27.62 26.95
CA GLU A 596 -45.38 -26.35 27.15
C GLU A 596 -44.59 -25.02 27.21
N GLY A 597 -45.23 -23.95 26.70
CA GLY A 597 -45.42 -22.73 27.49
C GLY A 597 -44.90 -21.42 26.90
N GLY A 598 -45.80 -20.44 26.77
CA GLY A 598 -45.47 -19.01 26.78
C GLY A 598 -45.52 -18.33 25.42
N GLY A 599 -46.64 -17.66 25.14
CA GLY A 599 -46.79 -16.81 23.96
C GLY A 599 -46.09 -15.46 24.12
N GLU A 600 -45.84 -14.81 22.99
CA GLU A 600 -46.18 -13.41 22.77
C GLU A 600 -46.05 -13.08 21.26
N THR A 601 -46.85 -12.10 20.88
CA THR A 601 -47.31 -11.74 19.54
C THR A 601 -46.24 -11.22 18.59
N TYR A 602 -46.18 -11.80 17.38
CA TYR A 602 -45.48 -11.27 16.21
C TYR A 602 -46.28 -10.14 15.56
N PHE A 603 -45.70 -8.94 15.46
CA PHE A 603 -46.10 -7.95 14.47
C PHE A 603 -45.26 -8.14 13.21
N SER A 604 -45.92 -8.58 12.13
CA SER A 604 -45.37 -8.56 10.78
C SER A 604 -45.50 -7.15 10.19
N VAL A 605 -44.44 -6.62 9.59
CA VAL A 605 -44.59 -5.61 8.54
C VAL A 605 -43.73 -6.04 7.36
N GLN A 606 -44.44 -6.33 6.26
CA GLN A 606 -43.91 -6.64 4.94
C GLN A 606 -42.96 -5.55 4.46
N SER A 607 -41.77 -5.97 4.05
CA SER A 607 -40.92 -5.21 3.12
C SER A 607 -41.63 -5.15 1.76
N SER A 608 -42.03 -3.96 1.36
CA SER A 608 -42.39 -3.64 -0.01
C SER A 608 -41.81 -2.27 -0.33
N LEU A 609 -40.83 -2.23 -1.23
CA LEU A 609 -40.66 -1.20 -2.26
C LEU A 609 -39.34 -1.42 -3.00
N GLU A 610 -39.47 -2.12 -4.13
CA GLU A 610 -38.64 -1.85 -5.29
C GLU A 610 -38.86 -0.41 -5.78
N ARG A 611 -37.82 0.11 -6.45
CA ARG A 611 -37.86 1.06 -7.57
C ARG A 611 -37.88 2.58 -7.27
N LEU A 612 -36.76 3.18 -7.74
CA LEU A 612 -36.61 4.48 -8.47
C LEU A 612 -35.88 5.61 -7.72
N CYS A 613 -34.61 5.82 -8.11
CA CYS A 613 -34.00 7.16 -8.19
C CYS A 613 -34.65 7.93 -9.37
N PRO A 614 -34.79 9.27 -9.34
CA PRO A 614 -33.64 10.15 -9.54
C PRO A 614 -33.66 11.53 -8.82
N ASN A 615 -32.45 12.07 -8.63
CA ASN A 615 -32.03 13.48 -8.59
C ASN A 615 -32.97 14.52 -7.94
N GLN A 616 -32.50 15.14 -6.85
CA GLN A 616 -32.52 16.60 -6.74
C GLN A 616 -31.48 17.13 -5.74
N HIS A 617 -30.88 18.26 -6.12
CA HIS A 617 -30.12 19.18 -5.29
C HIS A 617 -30.85 19.50 -3.99
N ASP A 618 -30.11 19.68 -2.89
CA ASP A 618 -30.33 20.86 -2.05
C ASP A 618 -29.12 21.22 -1.18
N ARG A 619 -28.93 22.55 -1.09
CA ARG A 619 -28.00 23.29 -0.25
C ARG A 619 -28.42 23.15 1.21
N PHE A 620 -27.46 23.12 2.14
CA PHE A 620 -27.67 23.71 3.46
C PHE A 620 -26.48 24.55 3.91
N ASP A 621 -26.84 25.77 4.29
CA ASP A 621 -26.01 26.88 4.74
C ASP A 621 -25.38 26.65 6.11
N VAL A 622 -24.25 27.33 6.29
CA VAL A 622 -23.50 27.49 7.53
C VAL A 622 -24.22 28.51 8.42
N GLY A 623 -24.57 28.11 9.65
CA GLY A 623 -25.06 29.01 10.70
C GLY A 623 -24.09 29.04 11.87
N VAL A 624 -23.34 30.14 12.00
CA VAL A 624 -22.60 30.53 13.21
C VAL A 624 -23.50 31.47 14.00
N GLU A 625 -23.76 31.18 15.27
CA GLU A 625 -24.11 32.21 16.26
C GLU A 625 -23.79 31.69 17.67
N GLY A 626 -23.01 32.47 18.42
CA GLY A 626 -22.74 32.26 19.83
C GLY A 626 -23.61 33.19 20.68
N ASP A 627 -23.69 32.90 21.99
CA ASP A 627 -23.49 33.89 23.04
C ASP A 627 -23.53 33.25 24.44
N VAL A 628 -22.71 33.82 25.32
CA VAL A 628 -22.53 33.52 26.75
C VAL A 628 -23.42 34.47 27.57
N PRO A 629 -24.04 34.02 28.67
CA PRO A 629 -23.68 34.54 30.01
C PRO A 629 -23.84 33.43 31.09
N GLY A 630 -23.28 33.47 32.31
CA GLY A 630 -22.67 34.49 33.12
C GLY A 630 -22.51 33.89 34.53
N VAL A 631 -21.52 34.38 35.24
CA VAL A 631 -21.02 33.98 36.57
C VAL A 631 -22.08 34.10 37.67
N ASP A 632 -22.07 33.20 38.66
CA ASP A 632 -22.54 33.51 40.02
C ASP A 632 -21.57 32.99 41.10
N ILE A 633 -21.39 33.81 42.14
CA ILE A 633 -20.36 33.74 43.17
C ILE A 633 -21.04 33.46 44.52
N GLY A 634 -20.71 32.33 45.14
CA GLY A 634 -20.23 32.34 46.53
C GLY A 634 -21.12 31.84 47.67
N ARG A 635 -20.39 31.49 48.75
CA ARG A 635 -20.71 31.08 50.14
C ARG A 635 -20.85 29.56 50.34
N PHE A 636 -20.04 28.87 51.14
CA PHE A 636 -19.02 29.21 52.15
C PHE A 636 -17.88 28.18 52.11
#